data_AF-A0A8B7IXR5-F1
#
_entry.id   AF-A0A8B7IXR5-F1
#
_cell.length_a   1.000
_cell.length_b   1.000
_cell.length_c   1.000
_cell.angle_alpha   90.00
_cell.angle_beta   90.00
_cell.angle_gamma   90.00
#
_symmetry.space_group_name_H-M   'P 1'
#
loop_
_entity.id
_entity.type
_entity.pdbx_description
1 polymer ?
#
loop_
_entity_poly.entity_id
_entity_poly.type
_entity_poly.pdbx_seq_one_letter_code
_entity_poly.pdbx_strand_id
1 'polypeptide(L)'
;MIPGHGPVIQAVLGTCLTWGLTAAGSALVFVFSSGQRRILDGSLGFAAGVMLAASYWSLLAPAIEMAEESGSFGAFAFFPVAVGFALGAAFVYFADLLMPVLAHD
;
A
#
# COMPACT_ATOMS: atom_id res chain seq x y z
N MET A 1 -8.70 4.70 18.81
CA MET A 1 -7.58 5.05 19.72
C MET A 1 -7.83 4.36 21.05
N ILE A 2 -6.83 3.65 21.59
CA ILE A 2 -6.98 2.96 22.87
C ILE A 2 -7.03 4.02 23.98
N PRO A 3 -8.14 4.16 24.73
CA PRO A 3 -8.26 5.16 25.78
C PRO A 3 -7.16 4.96 26.85
N GLY A 4 -6.47 6.03 27.25
CA GLY A 4 -5.49 6.01 28.33
C GLY A 4 -4.03 5.68 27.96
N HIS A 5 -3.72 5.38 26.68
CA HIS A 5 -2.34 5.13 26.24
C HIS A 5 -1.81 6.25 25.33
N GLY A 6 -0.57 6.66 25.56
CA GLY A 6 0.09 7.72 24.78
C GLY A 6 0.32 7.32 23.31
N PRO A 7 0.49 8.32 22.40
CA PRO A 7 0.65 8.08 20.96
C PRO A 7 1.81 7.14 20.63
N VAL A 8 2.90 7.20 21.40
CA VAL A 8 4.10 6.37 21.21
C VAL A 8 3.80 4.89 21.43
N ILE A 9 3.05 4.55 22.49
CA ILE A 9 2.71 3.15 22.80
C ILE A 9 1.77 2.59 21.73
N GLN A 10 0.82 3.40 21.26
CA GLN A 10 -0.08 3.00 20.18
C GLN A 10 0.67 2.77 18.86
N ALA A 11 1.64 3.62 18.52
CA ALA A 11 2.49 3.44 17.36
C ALA A 11 3.32 2.17 17.46
N VAL A 12 3.97 1.91 18.61
CA VAL A 12 4.75 0.69 18.84
C VAL A 12 3.88 -0.56 18.69
N LEU A 13 2.72 -0.60 19.34
CA LEU A 13 1.79 -1.73 19.22
C LEU A 13 1.31 -1.92 17.78
N GLY A 14 1.01 -0.83 17.07
CA GLY A 14 0.67 -0.87 15.65
C GLY A 14 1.78 -1.48 14.79
N THR A 15 3.03 -1.03 14.98
CA THR A 15 4.19 -1.56 14.24
C THR A 15 4.50 -3.01 14.58
N CYS A 16 4.41 -3.41 15.85
CA CYS A 16 4.60 -4.81 16.24
C CYS A 16 3.52 -5.71 15.64
N LEU A 17 2.29 -5.22 15.55
CA LEU A 17 1.19 -5.97 14.94
C LEU A 17 1.38 -6.13 13.43
N THR A 18 1.79 -5.08 12.70
CA THR A 18 2.03 -5.18 11.26
C THR A 18 3.18 -6.14 10.94
N TRP A 19 4.30 -6.04 11.67
CA TRP A 19 5.42 -6.97 11.52
C TRP A 19 5.06 -8.40 11.95
N GLY A 20 4.29 -8.55 13.02
CA GLY A 20 3.79 -9.85 13.48
C GLY A 20 2.92 -10.53 12.43
N LEU A 21 2.05 -9.79 11.75
CA LEU A 21 1.23 -10.31 10.65
C LEU A 21 2.10 -10.72 9.44
N THR A 22 3.12 -9.93 9.09
CA THR A 22 4.09 -10.29 8.05
C THR A 22 4.85 -11.57 8.41
N ALA A 23 5.34 -11.68 9.65
CA ALA A 23 6.02 -12.88 10.14
C ALA A 23 5.09 -14.10 10.09
N ALA A 24 3.85 -13.97 10.57
CA ALA A 24 2.85 -15.03 10.52
C ALA A 24 2.52 -15.47 9.09
N GLY A 25 2.36 -14.52 8.16
CA GLY A 25 2.15 -14.81 6.74
C GLY A 25 3.35 -15.53 6.11
N SER A 26 4.57 -15.12 6.44
CA SER A 26 5.80 -15.77 5.95
C SER A 26 6.00 -17.18 6.51
N ALA A 27 5.57 -17.42 7.75
CA ALA A 27 5.67 -18.73 8.40
C ALA A 27 4.86 -19.82 7.68
N LEU A 28 3.84 -19.43 6.89
CA LEU A 28 3.07 -20.36 6.06
C LEU A 28 3.93 -21.10 5.02
N VAL A 29 5.12 -20.58 4.66
CA VAL A 29 6.08 -21.26 3.77
C VAL A 29 6.56 -22.60 4.35
N PHE A 30 6.57 -22.78 5.67
CA PHE A 30 6.94 -24.06 6.29
C PHE A 30 5.85 -25.14 6.13
N VAL A 31 4.60 -24.72 5.88
CA VAL A 31 3.44 -25.60 5.71
C VAL A 31 3.14 -25.83 4.23
N PHE A 32 3.28 -24.79 3.39
CA PHE A 32 3.05 -24.86 1.96
C PHE A 32 4.36 -25.08 1.19
N SER A 33 4.51 -26.27 0.59
CA SER A 33 5.65 -26.60 -0.28
C SER A 33 5.55 -25.90 -1.65
N SER A 34 6.71 -25.58 -2.23
CA SER A 34 6.91 -24.84 -3.50
C SER A 34 6.23 -25.45 -4.73
N GLY A 35 5.65 -26.66 -4.63
CA GLY A 35 4.92 -27.33 -5.70
C GLY A 35 3.56 -26.70 -6.07
N GLN A 36 3.00 -25.82 -5.23
CA GLN A 36 1.62 -25.33 -5.39
C GLN A 36 1.54 -23.91 -5.99
N ARG A 37 2.16 -23.68 -7.16
CA ARG A 37 2.16 -22.37 -7.86
C ARG A 37 0.78 -21.70 -7.94
N ARG A 38 -0.30 -22.46 -8.18
CA ARG A 38 -1.67 -21.92 -8.21
C ARG A 38 -2.10 -21.22 -6.91
N ILE A 39 -1.67 -21.71 -5.75
CA ILE A 39 -1.99 -21.07 -4.46
C ILE A 39 -1.16 -19.80 -4.28
N LEU A 40 0.11 -19.82 -4.70
CA LEU A 40 0.98 -18.64 -4.67
C LEU A 40 0.45 -17.53 -5.61
N ASP A 41 0.06 -17.88 -6.84
CA ASP A 41 -0.51 -16.93 -7.79
C ASP A 41 -1.84 -16.35 -7.27
N GLY A 42 -2.64 -17.20 -6.60
CA GLY A 42 -3.87 -16.77 -5.92
C GLY A 42 -3.62 -15.80 -4.76
N SER A 43 -2.61 -16.04 -3.93
CA SER A 43 -2.27 -15.16 -2.80
C SER A 43 -1.67 -13.83 -3.27
N LEU A 44 -0.82 -13.84 -4.32
CA LEU A 44 -0.31 -12.64 -4.97
C LEU A 44 -1.45 -11.81 -5.58
N GLY A 45 -2.39 -12.46 -6.27
CA GLY A 45 -3.58 -11.81 -6.79
C GLY A 45 -4.48 -11.22 -5.69
N PHE A 46 -4.65 -11.93 -4.58
CA PHE A 46 -5.40 -11.41 -3.42
C PHE A 46 -4.71 -10.18 -2.81
N ALA A 47 -3.39 -10.25 -2.60
CA ALA A 47 -2.61 -9.12 -2.06
C ALA A 47 -2.70 -7.89 -2.98
N ALA A 48 -2.57 -8.09 -4.30
CA ALA A 48 -2.74 -7.03 -5.28
C ALA A 48 -4.16 -6.43 -5.21
N GLY A 49 -5.20 -7.26 -5.12
CA GLY A 49 -6.59 -6.82 -5.01
C GLY A 49 -6.88 -5.99 -3.75
N VAL A 50 -6.43 -6.45 -2.58
CA VAL A 50 -6.59 -5.71 -1.31
C VAL A 50 -5.90 -4.34 -1.39
N MET A 51 -4.69 -4.29 -1.97
CA MET A 51 -3.94 -3.04 -2.08
C MET A 51 -4.59 -2.04 -3.04
N LEU A 52 -5.14 -2.52 -4.17
CA LEU A 52 -5.89 -1.67 -5.10
C LEU A 52 -7.17 -1.12 -4.47
N ALA A 53 -7.90 -1.95 -3.72
CA ALA A 53 -9.10 -1.51 -3.00
C ALA A 53 -8.76 -0.44 -1.96
N ALA A 54 -7.79 -0.69 -1.09
CA ALA A 54 -7.35 0.28 -0.09
C ALA A 54 -6.90 1.61 -0.74
N SER A 55 -6.20 1.54 -1.87
CA SER A 55 -5.78 2.73 -2.63
C SER A 55 -6.96 3.57 -3.13
N TYR A 56 -8.06 2.95 -3.54
CA TYR A 56 -9.25 3.71 -3.98
C TYR A 56 -10.05 4.28 -2.79
N TRP A 57 -10.50 3.41 -1.89
CA TRP A 57 -11.42 3.80 -0.82
C TRP A 57 -10.76 4.56 0.33
N SER A 58 -9.52 4.25 0.68
CA SER A 58 -8.83 4.88 1.82
C SER A 58 -7.93 6.05 1.41
N LEU A 59 -7.55 6.16 0.13
CA LEU A 59 -6.63 7.20 -0.35
C LEU A 59 -7.27 8.09 -1.42
N LEU A 60 -7.68 7.56 -2.57
CA LEU A 60 -8.16 8.39 -3.69
C LEU A 60 -9.50 9.07 -3.41
N ALA A 61 -10.49 8.35 -2.89
CA ALA A 61 -11.80 8.93 -2.56
C ALA A 61 -11.69 10.11 -1.57
N PRO A 62 -11.06 9.95 -0.39
CA PRO A 62 -10.88 11.08 0.53
C PRO A 62 -9.96 12.17 -0.04
N ALA A 63 -8.98 11.84 -0.89
CA ALA A 63 -8.15 12.84 -1.53
C ALA A 63 -8.93 13.74 -2.52
N ILE A 64 -9.93 13.18 -3.22
CA ILE A 64 -10.81 13.94 -4.11
C ILE A 64 -11.72 14.87 -3.29
N GLU A 65 -12.30 14.37 -2.20
CA GLU A 65 -13.12 15.19 -1.29
C GLU A 65 -12.33 16.36 -0.71
N MET A 66 -11.09 16.11 -0.25
CA MET A 66 -10.20 17.17 0.25
C MET A 66 -9.80 18.18 -0.83
N ALA A 67 -9.61 17.73 -2.08
CA ALA A 67 -9.31 18.61 -3.20
C ALA A 67 -10.52 19.50 -3.57
N GLU A 68 -11.74 18.97 -3.47
CA GLU A 68 -12.99 19.70 -3.71
C GLU A 68 -13.23 20.79 -2.64
N GLU A 69 -12.99 20.47 -1.36
CA GLU A 69 -13.10 21.42 -0.24
C GLU A 69 -12.09 22.58 -0.30
N SER A 70 -10.91 22.34 -0.87
CA SER A 70 -9.82 23.32 -0.93
C SER A 70 -10.08 24.49 -1.89
N GLY A 71 -11.19 24.48 -2.65
CA GLY A 71 -11.75 25.65 -3.34
C GLY A 71 -10.97 26.17 -4.55
N SER A 72 -9.77 25.66 -4.86
CA SER A 72 -8.93 26.16 -5.95
C SER A 72 -9.27 25.57 -7.33
N PHE A 73 -10.00 24.45 -7.38
CA PHE A 73 -10.41 23.77 -8.61
C PHE A 73 -11.77 23.10 -8.35
N GLY A 74 -12.89 23.74 -8.73
CA GLY A 74 -14.24 23.19 -8.53
C GLY A 74 -14.45 21.82 -9.20
N ALA A 75 -15.08 21.76 -10.38
CA ALA A 75 -15.34 20.51 -11.10
C ALA A 75 -14.07 19.75 -11.59
N PHE A 76 -12.87 20.32 -11.40
CA PHE A 76 -11.58 19.73 -11.78
C PHE A 76 -10.77 19.21 -10.59
N ALA A 77 -11.37 19.03 -9.41
CA ALA A 77 -10.70 18.47 -8.22
C ALA A 77 -10.04 17.10 -8.45
N PHE A 78 -10.52 16.32 -9.43
CA PHE A 78 -9.88 15.07 -9.83
C PHE A 78 -8.49 15.26 -10.47
N PHE A 79 -8.22 16.41 -11.08
CA PHE A 79 -6.99 16.68 -11.82
C PHE A 79 -5.74 16.65 -10.95
N PRO A 80 -5.64 17.41 -9.83
CA PRO A 80 -4.47 17.34 -8.95
C PRO A 80 -4.27 15.96 -8.34
N VAL A 81 -5.35 15.25 -7.98
CA VAL A 81 -5.28 13.89 -7.44
C VAL A 81 -4.77 12.90 -8.49
N ALA A 82 -5.27 12.97 -9.73
CA ALA A 82 -4.82 12.13 -10.83
C ALA A 82 -3.35 12.39 -11.20
N VAL A 83 -2.93 13.66 -11.24
CA VAL A 83 -1.53 14.02 -11.50
C VAL A 83 -0.62 13.50 -10.38
N GLY A 84 -1.01 13.66 -9.11
CA GLY A 84 -0.26 13.14 -7.97
C GLY A 84 -0.15 11.61 -7.99
N PHE A 85 -1.25 10.91 -8.29
CA PHE A 85 -1.26 9.46 -8.42
C PHE A 85 -0.38 8.97 -9.58
N ALA A 86 -0.47 9.61 -10.75
CA ALA A 86 0.35 9.28 -11.92
C ALA A 86 1.85 9.54 -11.67
N LEU A 87 2.19 10.64 -10.99
CA LEU A 87 3.57 10.94 -10.61
C LEU A 87 4.10 9.88 -9.63
N GLY A 88 3.31 9.48 -8.63
CA GLY A 88 3.66 8.39 -7.72
C GLY A 88 3.89 7.06 -8.46
N ALA A 89 3.03 6.73 -9.42
CA ALA A 89 3.20 5.54 -10.25
C ALA A 89 4.48 5.62 -11.11
N ALA A 90 4.75 6.78 -11.72
CA ALA A 90 5.97 7.01 -12.50
C ALA A 90 7.23 6.91 -11.63
N PHE A 91 7.18 7.39 -10.39
CA PHE A 91 8.27 7.26 -9.42
C PHE A 91 8.57 5.79 -9.10
N VAL A 92 7.53 4.99 -8.80
CA VAL A 92 7.71 3.54 -8.53
C VAL A 92 8.24 2.81 -9.76
N TYR A 93 7.73 3.14 -10.95
CA TYR A 93 8.23 2.58 -12.20
C TYR A 93 9.71 2.92 -12.45
N PHE A 94 10.11 4.16 -12.20
CA PHE A 94 11.50 4.57 -12.31
C PHE A 94 12.41 3.87 -11.30
N ALA A 95 11.94 3.71 -10.06
CA ALA A 95 12.66 2.95 -9.04
C ALA A 95 12.86 1.47 -9.45
N ASP A 96 11.84 0.85 -10.04
CA ASP A 96 11.92 -0.51 -10.57
C ASP A 96 12.93 -0.62 -11.71
N LEU A 97 13.01 0.38 -12.59
CA LEU A 97 14.01 0.44 -13.66
C LEU A 97 15.45 0.62 -13.13
N LEU A 98 15.60 1.27 -11.97
CA LEU A 98 16.91 1.52 -11.36
C LEU A 98 17.44 0.29 -10.59
N MET A 99 16.55 -0.54 -10.02
CA MET A 99 16.94 -1.75 -9.29
C MET A 99 17.87 -2.71 -10.06
N PRO A 100 17.62 -3.08 -11.33
CA PRO A 100 18.51 -3.98 -12.07
C PRO A 100 19.87 -3.34 -12.39
N VAL A 101 19.95 -2.01 -12.47
CA VAL A 101 21.21 -1.30 -12.71
C VAL A 101 22.11 -1.34 -11.47
N LEU A 102 21.51 -1.30 -10.27
CA LEU A 102 22.24 -1.36 -9.00
C LEU A 102 22.65 -2.79 -8.60
N ALA A 103 21.95 -3.80 -9.10
CA ALA A 103 22.20 -5.22 -8.78
C ALA A 103 23.25 -5.88 -9.70
N HIS A 104 23.81 -5.16 -10.67
CA HIS A 104 24.71 -5.69 -11.70
C HIS A 104 26.21 -5.35 -11.46
N ASP A 105 26.59 -4.89 -10.27
CA ASP A 105 27.99 -4.77 -9.81
C ASP A 105 28.26 -5.72 -8.64
#